data_AF-A0A399FUU6-F1
#
_entry.id   AF-A0A399FUU6-F1
#
_cell.length_a   1.000
_cell.length_b   1.000
_cell.length_c   1.000
_cell.angle_alpha   90.00
_cell.angle_beta   90.00
_cell.angle_gamma   90.00
#
_symmetry.space_group_name_H-M   'P 1'
#
loop_
_entity.id
_entity.type
_entity.pdbx_description
1 polymer ?
#
loop_
_entity_poly.entity_id
_entity_poly.type
_entity_poly.pdbx_seq_one_letter_code
_entity_poly.pdbx_strand_id
1 'polypeptide(L)'
;MDGLLNDLPARTEGADSAPVPPLPAQGSGEHFRYRSLTDAAVRYLPVFREGVLLGCLWAAETDDAAGFVAVGADAVQVERFWTERLVRCGREGMRPLQALHRWVGAAEDPVGGAVPAEARERIAVTLDALRGLPWLR
;
A
#
# COMPACT_ATOMS: atom_id res chain seq x y z
N MET A 1 39.05 31.95 -26.15
CA MET A 1 40.11 31.68 -25.16
C MET A 1 39.41 31.60 -23.81
N ASP A 2 38.93 30.41 -23.47
CA ASP A 2 39.67 29.38 -22.71
C ASP A 2 39.35 29.55 -21.22
N GLY A 3 38.41 28.77 -20.70
CA GLY A 3 38.73 27.71 -19.72
C GLY A 3 38.21 28.18 -18.36
N LEU A 4 37.76 27.36 -17.41
CA LEU A 4 37.92 25.94 -17.21
C LEU A 4 36.93 25.56 -16.08
N LEU A 5 36.10 24.55 -16.34
CA LEU A 5 35.77 23.42 -15.46
C LEU A 5 36.35 23.42 -14.02
N ASN A 6 35.46 23.47 -13.01
CA ASN A 6 35.44 22.75 -11.71
C ASN A 6 34.41 23.47 -10.81
N ASP A 7 33.61 22.87 -9.94
CA ASP A 7 33.61 21.58 -9.24
C ASP A 7 32.17 21.39 -8.71
N LEU A 8 31.63 20.17 -8.72
CA LEU A 8 30.50 19.74 -7.87
C LEU A 8 31.10 19.05 -6.62
N PRO A 9 30.39 18.85 -5.49
CA PRO A 9 29.26 19.59 -4.90
C PRO A 9 29.50 19.89 -3.39
N ALA A 10 28.97 20.99 -2.86
CA ALA A 10 28.83 21.16 -1.41
C ALA A 10 27.45 20.66 -0.96
N ARG A 11 27.43 19.43 -0.48
CA ARG A 11 26.36 18.85 0.33
C ARG A 11 26.31 19.61 1.65
N THR A 12 25.18 20.20 2.00
CA THR A 12 24.85 20.47 3.41
C THR A 12 23.37 20.25 3.61
N GLU A 13 23.07 19.22 4.39
CA GLU A 13 21.75 18.86 4.86
C GLU A 13 21.17 20.00 5.69
N GLY A 14 20.05 20.54 5.23
CA GLY A 14 19.07 21.21 6.08
C GLY A 14 17.84 20.33 6.07
N ALA A 15 17.67 19.52 7.12
CA ALA A 15 16.46 18.81 7.42
C ALA A 15 15.35 19.84 7.73
N ASP A 16 14.70 20.34 6.69
CA ASP A 16 13.41 20.99 6.79
C ASP A 16 12.40 19.99 6.25
N SER A 17 11.62 19.41 7.17
CA SER A 17 10.46 18.59 6.85
C SER A 17 9.48 19.46 6.05
N ALA A 18 9.68 19.49 4.73
CA ALA A 18 8.74 20.09 3.82
C ALA A 18 7.36 19.44 4.07
N PRO A 19 6.27 20.21 4.16
CA PRO A 19 4.95 19.62 4.07
C PRO A 19 4.90 18.93 2.71
N VAL A 20 4.75 17.61 2.71
CA VAL A 20 4.61 16.81 1.49
C VAL A 20 3.51 17.48 0.67
N PRO A 21 3.80 18.08 -0.51
CA PRO A 21 2.76 18.72 -1.29
C PRO A 21 1.72 17.66 -1.67
N PRO A 22 0.41 17.98 -1.74
CA PRO A 22 -0.55 17.06 -2.33
C PRO A 22 -0.08 16.80 -3.76
N LEU A 23 0.37 15.57 -4.02
CA LEU A 23 0.85 15.13 -5.32
C LEU A 23 -0.16 15.56 -6.39
N PRO A 24 0.27 16.24 -7.48
CA PRO A 24 -0.64 16.56 -8.57
C PRO A 24 -1.25 15.27 -9.11
N ALA A 25 -2.51 15.34 -9.53
CA ALA A 25 -3.21 14.25 -10.19
C ALA A 25 -2.47 13.82 -11.47
N GLN A 26 -1.49 12.93 -11.34
CA GLN A 26 -0.81 12.30 -12.46
C GLN A 26 -1.60 11.05 -12.84
N GLY A 27 -2.81 11.26 -13.32
CA GLY A 27 -3.58 10.26 -14.03
C GLY A 27 -3.01 10.13 -15.44
N SER A 28 -2.04 9.25 -15.62
CA SER A 28 -1.72 8.65 -16.93
C SER A 28 -2.07 7.17 -16.81
N GLY A 29 -3.25 6.82 -17.29
CA GLY A 29 -3.89 5.51 -17.11
C GLY A 29 -3.22 4.36 -17.86
N GLU A 30 -2.07 3.89 -17.37
CA GLU A 30 -1.43 2.65 -17.85
C GLU A 30 -1.04 1.67 -16.72
N HIS A 31 -1.56 1.82 -15.49
CA HIS A 31 -1.33 0.83 -14.42
C HIS A 31 -2.61 0.06 -14.09
N PHE A 32 -2.90 -0.98 -14.88
CA PHE A 32 -4.02 -1.90 -14.61
C PHE A 32 -3.82 -2.78 -13.35
N ARG A 33 -2.62 -2.77 -12.77
CA ARG A 33 -2.25 -3.51 -11.58
C ARG A 33 -1.32 -2.64 -10.74
N TYR A 34 -1.65 -2.45 -9.47
CA TYR A 34 -0.77 -1.77 -8.52
C TYR A 34 0.55 -2.53 -8.35
N ARG A 35 1.61 -1.79 -8.05
CA ARG A 35 2.90 -2.41 -7.72
C ARG A 35 2.78 -3.22 -6.43
N SER A 36 3.30 -4.44 -6.44
CA SER A 36 3.24 -5.38 -5.29
C SER A 36 4.30 -5.10 -4.21
N LEU A 37 5.20 -4.15 -4.45
CA LEU A 37 6.33 -3.82 -3.59
C LEU A 37 6.49 -2.30 -3.53
N THR A 38 6.83 -1.79 -2.36
CA THR A 38 7.14 -0.39 -2.15
C THR A 38 8.09 -0.23 -0.97
N ASP A 39 8.98 0.75 -1.07
CA ASP A 39 9.83 1.21 0.04
C ASP A 39 9.21 2.42 0.76
N ALA A 40 8.11 2.96 0.23
CA ALA A 40 7.40 4.06 0.85
C ALA A 40 6.53 3.60 2.03
N ALA A 41 6.08 4.59 2.81
CA ALA A 41 5.10 4.37 3.86
C ALA A 41 3.81 3.76 3.30
N VAL A 42 3.31 2.73 3.97
CA VAL A 42 2.08 2.02 3.59
C VAL A 42 1.03 2.16 4.68
N ARG A 43 -0.20 2.44 4.27
CA ARG A 43 -1.38 2.26 5.10
C ARG A 43 -1.84 0.83 5.00
N TYR A 44 -2.20 0.24 6.12
CA TYR A 44 -2.71 -1.11 6.17
C TYR A 44 -3.93 -1.24 7.09
N LEU A 45 -4.78 -2.20 6.74
CA LEU A 45 -6.00 -2.55 7.43
C LEU A 45 -6.06 -4.07 7.64
N PRO A 46 -6.36 -4.52 8.86
CA PRO A 46 -6.50 -5.94 9.13
C PRO A 46 -7.78 -6.49 8.49
N VAL A 47 -7.68 -7.69 7.93
CA VAL A 47 -8.78 -8.44 7.35
C VAL A 47 -9.06 -9.65 8.20
N PHE A 48 -10.32 -9.80 8.60
CA PHE A 48 -10.78 -10.90 9.43
C PHE A 48 -11.82 -11.73 8.69
N ARG A 49 -11.88 -13.02 9.02
CA ARG A 49 -12.93 -13.94 8.59
C ARG A 49 -13.38 -14.72 9.81
N GLU A 50 -14.65 -14.62 10.17
CA GLU A 50 -15.22 -15.30 11.34
C GLU A 50 -14.41 -15.02 12.63
N GLY A 51 -13.81 -13.83 12.74
CA GLY A 51 -12.96 -13.43 13.87
C GLY A 51 -11.50 -13.90 13.79
N VAL A 52 -11.11 -14.66 12.76
CA VAL A 52 -9.71 -15.08 12.51
C VAL A 52 -9.02 -14.05 11.62
N LEU A 53 -7.83 -13.59 12.03
CA LEU A 53 -7.00 -12.71 11.20
C LEU A 53 -6.49 -13.48 9.98
N LEU A 54 -6.89 -13.05 8.79
CA LEU A 54 -6.43 -13.63 7.53
C LEU A 54 -5.23 -12.89 6.94
N GLY A 55 -5.02 -11.63 7.35
CA GLY A 55 -3.94 -10.82 6.82
C GLY A 55 -4.22 -9.34 6.91
N CYS A 56 -3.47 -8.57 6.14
CA CYS A 56 -3.60 -7.13 6.04
C CYS A 56 -3.64 -6.67 4.60
N LEU A 57 -4.67 -5.89 4.26
CA LEU A 57 -4.73 -5.14 3.02
C LEU A 57 -3.89 -3.88 3.20
N TRP A 58 -3.00 -3.57 2.26
CA TRP A 58 -2.12 -2.42 2.34
C TRP A 58 -2.07 -1.63 1.04
N ALA A 59 -1.79 -0.34 1.16
CA ALA A 59 -1.62 0.59 0.05
C ALA A 59 -0.57 1.64 0.42
N ALA A 60 0.31 1.98 -0.52
CA ALA A 60 1.28 3.05 -0.35
C ALA A 60 0.58 4.42 -0.33
N GLU A 61 1.16 5.35 0.44
CA GLU A 61 0.66 6.73 0.49
C GLU A 61 1.11 7.57 -0.70
N THR A 62 2.35 7.35 -1.16
CA THR A 62 3.00 8.17 -2.20
C THR A 62 3.06 7.49 -3.57
N ASP A 63 3.02 6.17 -3.59
CA ASP A 63 3.23 5.36 -4.79
C ASP A 63 1.97 4.63 -5.23
N ASP A 64 1.94 4.23 -6.50
CA ASP A 64 0.87 3.39 -7.05
C ASP A 64 1.08 1.91 -6.69
N ALA A 65 1.19 1.63 -5.38
CA ALA A 65 1.45 0.32 -4.83
C ALA A 65 0.37 -0.09 -3.84
N ALA A 66 -0.16 -1.28 -3.99
CA ALA A 66 -1.10 -1.89 -3.06
C ALA A 66 -1.01 -3.39 -3.21
N GLY A 67 -1.34 -4.06 -2.13
CA GLY A 67 -1.32 -5.51 -2.08
C GLY A 67 -2.01 -6.02 -0.84
N PHE A 68 -1.91 -7.32 -0.68
CA PHE A 68 -2.41 -8.00 0.50
C PHE A 68 -1.27 -8.85 1.06
N VAL A 69 -1.06 -8.78 2.36
CA VAL A 69 -0.17 -9.73 3.05
C VAL A 69 -1.05 -10.71 3.80
N ALA A 70 -1.12 -11.94 3.29
CA ALA A 70 -1.90 -12.99 3.90
C ALA A 70 -1.12 -13.71 5.01
N VAL A 71 -1.83 -14.22 6.00
CA VAL A 71 -1.30 -15.02 7.11
C VAL A 71 -2.13 -16.30 7.29
N GLY A 72 -1.52 -17.32 7.86
CA GLY A 72 -2.19 -18.59 8.16
C GLY A 72 -2.21 -19.58 6.99
N ALA A 73 -2.96 -20.67 7.17
CA ALA A 73 -2.95 -21.82 6.25
C ALA A 73 -3.55 -21.51 4.86
N ASP A 74 -4.55 -20.64 4.80
CA ASP A 74 -5.23 -20.27 3.55
C ASP A 74 -4.56 -19.11 2.80
N ALA A 75 -3.35 -18.71 3.19
CA ALA A 75 -2.70 -17.49 2.74
C ALA A 75 -2.68 -17.34 1.21
N VAL A 76 -2.35 -18.40 0.47
CA VAL A 76 -2.29 -18.39 -1.00
C VAL A 76 -3.65 -18.11 -1.63
N GLN A 77 -4.72 -18.67 -1.08
CA GLN A 77 -6.08 -18.50 -1.62
C GLN A 77 -6.59 -17.09 -1.32
N VAL A 78 -6.39 -16.63 -0.09
CA VAL A 78 -6.80 -15.28 0.36
C VAL A 78 -6.02 -14.20 -0.39
N GLU A 79 -4.71 -14.39 -0.58
CA GLU A 79 -3.87 -13.45 -1.33
C GLU A 79 -4.30 -13.30 -2.78
N ARG A 80 -4.59 -14.42 -3.47
CA ARG A 80 -5.12 -14.38 -4.86
C ARG A 80 -6.44 -13.62 -4.92
N PHE A 81 -7.35 -13.91 -4.00
CA PHE A 81 -8.65 -13.28 -3.93
C PHE A 81 -8.57 -11.75 -3.78
N TRP A 82 -7.73 -11.26 -2.85
CA TRP A 82 -7.53 -9.83 -2.67
C TRP A 82 -6.76 -9.19 -3.82
N THR A 83 -5.78 -9.90 -4.39
CA THR A 83 -5.05 -9.45 -5.58
C THR A 83 -6.00 -9.20 -6.75
N GLU A 84 -6.96 -10.10 -7.00
CA GLU A 84 -7.96 -9.93 -8.06
C GLU A 84 -8.87 -8.72 -7.82
N ARG A 85 -9.29 -8.50 -6.57
CA ARG A 85 -10.09 -7.32 -6.19
C ARG A 85 -9.31 -6.02 -6.38
N LEU A 86 -8.05 -5.98 -5.96
CA LEU A 86 -7.17 -4.82 -6.17
C LEU A 86 -6.94 -4.55 -7.66
N VAL A 87 -6.72 -5.60 -8.47
CA VAL A 87 -6.62 -5.46 -9.93
C VAL A 87 -7.91 -4.90 -10.53
N ARG A 88 -9.09 -5.32 -10.03
CA ARG A 88 -10.36 -4.72 -10.47
C ARG A 88 -10.42 -3.22 -10.11
N CYS A 89 -10.04 -2.84 -8.90
CA CYS A 89 -10.00 -1.43 -8.50
C CYS A 89 -9.03 -0.60 -9.37
N GLY A 90 -7.84 -1.15 -9.68
CA GLY A 90 -6.88 -0.52 -10.58
C GLY A 90 -7.43 -0.37 -12.01
N ARG A 91 -8.16 -1.38 -12.52
CA ARG A 91 -8.87 -1.29 -13.81
C ARG A 91 -9.98 -0.26 -13.83
N GLU A 92 -10.63 -0.02 -12.69
CA GLU A 92 -11.62 1.05 -12.51
C GLU A 92 -10.95 2.45 -12.38
N GLY A 93 -9.61 2.53 -12.44
CA GLY A 93 -8.86 3.77 -12.29
C GLY A 93 -8.78 4.27 -10.84
N MET A 94 -9.10 3.42 -9.86
CA MET A 94 -9.00 3.81 -8.45
C MET A 94 -7.55 3.87 -8.01
N ARG A 95 -7.23 4.86 -7.17
CA ARG A 95 -5.92 4.92 -6.51
C ARG A 95 -5.80 3.85 -5.41
N PRO A 96 -4.59 3.39 -5.07
CA PRO A 96 -4.35 2.41 -4.01
C PRO A 96 -5.11 2.67 -2.70
N LEU A 97 -5.04 3.90 -2.18
CA LEU A 97 -5.75 4.29 -0.97
C LEU A 97 -7.27 4.28 -1.14
N GLN A 98 -7.78 4.68 -2.32
CA GLN A 98 -9.21 4.62 -2.60
C GLN A 98 -9.70 3.17 -2.65
N ALA A 99 -8.90 2.27 -3.22
CA ALA A 99 -9.18 0.84 -3.21
C ALA A 99 -9.18 0.30 -1.77
N LEU A 100 -8.23 0.70 -0.94
CA LEU A 100 -8.17 0.33 0.48
C LEU A 100 -9.46 0.75 1.22
N HIS A 101 -9.86 2.02 1.10
CA HIS A 101 -11.08 2.54 1.74
C HIS A 101 -12.36 1.93 1.20
N ARG A 102 -12.41 1.55 -0.09
CA ARG A 102 -13.60 0.91 -0.69
C ARG A 102 -13.98 -0.39 0.01
N TRP A 103 -13.01 -1.10 0.57
CA TRP A 103 -13.25 -2.39 1.21
C TRP A 103 -13.52 -2.29 2.71
N VAL A 104 -13.36 -1.10 3.32
CA VAL A 104 -13.70 -0.85 4.73
C VAL A 104 -15.20 -1.03 4.94
N GLY A 105 -15.59 -1.94 5.84
CA GLY A 105 -16.99 -2.24 6.12
C GLY A 105 -17.70 -3.00 4.99
N ALA A 106 -16.95 -3.53 4.02
CA ALA A 106 -17.51 -4.43 3.02
C ALA A 106 -18.01 -5.72 3.70
N ALA A 107 -19.02 -6.36 3.10
CA ALA A 107 -19.55 -7.62 3.59
C ALA A 107 -18.45 -8.69 3.66
N GLU A 108 -18.48 -9.51 4.71
CA GLU A 108 -17.54 -10.61 4.88
C GLU A 108 -17.70 -11.61 3.73
N ASP A 109 -16.57 -11.89 3.07
CA ASP A 109 -16.50 -12.89 2.03
C ASP A 109 -16.02 -14.23 2.61
N PRO A 110 -16.62 -15.36 2.23
CA PRO A 110 -16.21 -16.66 2.73
C PRO A 110 -14.81 -17.07 2.28
N VAL A 111 -14.17 -16.39 1.33
CA VAL A 111 -12.77 -16.64 0.93
C VAL A 111 -11.86 -15.55 1.47
N GLY A 112 -12.20 -14.29 1.21
CA GLY A 112 -11.33 -13.16 1.54
C GLY A 112 -11.53 -12.52 2.91
N GLY A 113 -12.59 -12.87 3.64
CA GLY A 113 -13.02 -12.15 4.83
C GLY A 113 -13.55 -10.75 4.53
N ALA A 114 -13.58 -9.91 5.56
CA ALA A 114 -13.92 -8.50 5.48
C ALA A 114 -12.91 -7.63 6.24
N VAL A 115 -12.81 -6.37 5.79
CA VAL A 115 -12.23 -5.32 6.61
C VAL A 115 -13.34 -4.79 7.52
N PRO A 116 -13.21 -4.87 8.85
CA PRO A 116 -14.20 -4.31 9.77
C PRO A 116 -14.44 -2.82 9.51
N ALA A 117 -15.69 -2.35 9.62
CA ALA A 117 -15.97 -0.92 9.50
C ALA A 117 -15.26 -0.08 10.58
N GLU A 118 -15.00 -0.68 11.74
CA GLU A 118 -14.27 -0.08 12.86
C GLU A 118 -12.75 -0.27 12.76
N ALA A 119 -12.27 -0.92 11.70
CA ALA A 119 -10.84 -1.15 11.50
C ALA A 119 -10.12 0.19 11.36
N ARG A 120 -9.18 0.43 12.27
CA ARG A 120 -8.34 1.63 12.21
C ARG A 120 -7.24 1.41 11.20
N GLU A 121 -7.15 2.33 10.24
CA GLU A 121 -5.99 2.42 9.36
C GLU A 121 -4.73 2.64 10.19
N ARG A 122 -3.73 1.82 9.92
CA ARG A 122 -2.41 1.94 10.54
C ARG A 122 -1.40 2.24 9.47
N ILE A 123 -0.33 2.93 9.87
CA ILE A 123 0.76 3.30 8.97
C ILE A 123 1.97 2.44 9.36
N ALA A 124 2.62 1.84 8.36
CA ALA A 124 3.93 1.25 8.48
C ALA A 124 4.91 2.07 7.64
N VAL A 125 6.13 2.24 8.15
CA VAL A 125 7.18 3.03 7.48
C VAL A 125 7.61 2.42 6.15
N THR A 126 7.51 1.10 6.00
CA THR A 126 7.78 0.35 4.76
C THR A 126 6.94 -0.93 4.70
N LEU A 127 6.83 -1.54 3.52
CA LEU A 127 6.20 -2.86 3.37
C LEU A 127 6.94 -3.97 4.15
N ASP A 128 8.27 -3.90 4.23
CA ASP A 128 9.06 -4.86 5.00
C ASP A 128 8.75 -4.76 6.49
N ALA A 129 8.62 -3.54 7.02
CA ALA A 129 8.22 -3.31 8.41
C ALA A 129 6.83 -3.89 8.72
N LEU A 130 5.89 -3.85 7.77
CA LEU A 130 4.60 -4.53 7.89
C LEU A 130 4.77 -6.05 7.97
N ARG A 131 5.56 -6.65 7.06
CA ARG A 131 5.80 -8.10 7.02
C ARG A 131 6.54 -8.61 8.25
N GLY A 132 7.36 -7.78 8.88
CA GLY A 132 8.10 -8.10 10.09
C GLY A 132 7.28 -8.08 11.39
N LEU A 133 5.99 -7.75 11.34
CA LEU A 133 5.17 -7.63 12.55
C LEU A 133 4.97 -8.99 13.24
N PRO A 134 5.02 -9.04 14.59
CA PRO A 134 5.04 -10.30 15.34
C PRO A 134 3.73 -11.10 15.27
N TRP A 135 2.64 -10.47 14.84
CA TRP A 135 1.34 -11.10 14.63
C TRP A 135 1.09 -11.52 13.17
N LEU A 136 2.09 -11.32 12.30
CA LEU A 136 2.11 -11.72 10.89
C LEU A 136 3.02 -12.93 10.60
N ARG A 137 3.68 -13.48 11.63
CA ARG A 137 4.59 -14.64 11.61
C ARG A 137 3.99 -15.83 12.32
#